data_AF-A0A1R2B603-F1
#
_entry.id   AF-A0A1R2B603-F1
#
_cell.length_a   1.000
_cell.length_b   1.000
_cell.length_c   1.000
_cell.angle_alpha   90.00
_cell.angle_beta   90.00
_cell.angle_gamma   90.00
#
_symmetry.space_group_name_H-M   'P 1'
#
loop_
_entity.id
_entity.type
_entity.pdbx_description
1 polymer ?
#
loop_
_entity_poly.entity_id
_entity_poly.type
_entity_poly.pdbx_seq_one_letter_code
_entity_poly.pdbx_strand_id
1 'polypeptide(L)'
;MAEPSELILETHSEVKKHEDPHPIEHEEPEISDDKIHHKHEEEKQPEHAKVEPTIEENVKEGTFESGINGIYHRALAGSEEIIKSHEFLQPLHSQIKKNGKFHETFLSNYNTIAAEFTKNNTLKFTNGEIENLKFDWKSRSMQVSDDNILITGGAEDSTQVLIINSKTFSISELPRLNTPRELHTMTWIDFSPAVIGGCCKEGGALDSVEVFGKDSWYAKASIKRKRYGLSACTSGNKTWVFGGADCRNSAVLEIEVYENFMWTEINTKMPRGLVGIGAFKVSNEIWMMGGFNCDGKNSEEVFVFDVENEKLFNKKPLGLETSFSQNLWVLDGEYANGFGFRGQEVRYRLE
;
A
#
# COMPACT_ATOMS: atom_id res chain seq x y z
N MET A 1 36.96 38.81 -26.55
CA MET A 1 35.58 38.32 -26.70
C MET A 1 35.54 36.97 -26.00
N ALA A 2 35.55 36.96 -24.67
CA ALA A 2 34.41 37.12 -23.75
C ALA A 2 33.80 35.74 -23.43
N GLU A 3 34.36 35.12 -22.39
CA GLU A 3 33.78 34.00 -21.64
C GLU A 3 32.55 34.47 -20.83
N PRO A 4 31.56 33.61 -20.55
CA PRO A 4 30.49 33.95 -19.64
C PRO A 4 30.83 33.58 -18.19
N SER A 5 30.53 34.55 -17.33
CA SER A 5 30.80 34.73 -15.90
C SER A 5 30.16 33.72 -14.95
N GLU A 6 30.92 33.32 -13.93
CA GLU A 6 30.42 32.76 -12.67
C GLU A 6 29.66 33.82 -11.88
N LEU A 7 28.46 33.48 -11.39
CA LEU A 7 27.68 34.30 -10.47
C LEU A 7 27.73 33.66 -9.08
N ILE A 8 28.49 34.31 -8.21
CA ILE A 8 28.62 34.01 -6.79
C ILE A 8 27.33 34.45 -6.09
N LEU A 9 26.64 33.52 -5.43
CA LEU A 9 25.52 33.81 -4.55
C LEU A 9 26.06 34.02 -3.13
N GLU A 10 26.12 35.28 -2.71
CA GLU A 10 26.38 35.69 -1.32
C GLU A 10 25.22 35.26 -0.42
N THR A 11 25.50 34.40 0.56
CA THR A 11 24.59 34.09 1.66
C THR A 11 24.83 35.05 2.82
N HIS A 12 23.93 36.01 3.02
CA HIS A 12 23.85 36.78 4.25
C HIS A 12 22.68 36.27 5.12
N SER A 13 23.01 35.58 6.21
CA SER A 13 22.17 35.57 7.41
C SER A 13 23.04 35.28 8.63
N GLU A 14 23.61 36.33 9.21
CA GLU A 14 24.12 36.30 10.58
C GLU A 14 22.94 36.32 11.56
N VAL A 15 22.79 35.26 12.34
CA VAL A 15 22.04 35.32 13.60
C VAL A 15 22.97 34.86 14.71
N LYS A 16 23.27 35.80 15.60
CA LYS A 16 24.11 35.65 16.79
C LYS A 16 23.51 34.58 17.72
N LYS A 17 24.33 33.62 18.15
CA LYS A 17 24.02 32.74 19.29
C LYS A 17 24.14 33.56 20.57
N HIS A 18 23.04 33.67 21.31
CA HIS A 18 23.02 34.11 22.70
C HIS A 18 23.20 32.90 23.62
N GLU A 19 23.97 33.11 24.67
CA GLU A 19 24.36 32.15 25.72
C GLU A 19 23.16 31.65 26.55
N ASP A 20 23.22 30.37 26.93
CA ASP A 20 22.29 29.72 27.87
C ASP A 20 22.48 30.25 29.30
N PRO A 21 21.40 30.44 30.08
CA PRO A 21 21.47 30.47 31.53
C PRO A 21 21.05 29.12 32.14
N HIS A 22 21.83 28.69 33.14
CA HIS A 22 21.51 27.63 34.11
C HIS A 22 20.11 27.78 34.76
N PRO A 23 19.57 26.66 35.29
CA PRO A 23 19.25 26.61 36.72
C PRO A 23 19.70 25.27 37.36
N ILE A 24 20.48 25.28 38.43
CA ILE A 24 20.09 25.30 39.87
C ILE A 24 19.37 24.01 40.31
N GLU A 25 20.06 23.33 41.22
CA GLU A 25 19.74 22.12 41.99
C GLU A 25 18.42 22.20 42.76
N HIS A 26 17.77 21.05 42.99
CA HIS A 26 17.17 20.70 44.29
C HIS A 26 17.01 19.18 44.43
N GLU A 27 17.88 18.62 45.28
CA GLU A 27 17.72 17.57 46.30
C GLU A 27 16.92 16.28 46.06
N GLU A 28 17.61 15.17 46.37
CA GLU A 28 17.16 13.78 46.52
C GLU A 28 16.19 13.58 47.72
N PRO A 29 15.67 12.35 47.97
CA PRO A 29 16.48 11.41 48.74
C PRO A 29 16.50 9.95 48.25
N GLU A 30 17.64 9.33 48.56
CA GLU A 30 18.01 7.92 48.51
C GLU A 30 17.00 6.96 49.17
N ILE A 31 16.87 5.75 48.63
CA ILE A 31 16.57 4.54 49.42
C ILE A 31 17.54 3.43 48.99
N SER A 32 18.22 2.92 50.00
CA SER A 32 19.31 1.95 50.01
C SER A 32 18.92 0.52 49.63
N ASP A 33 19.87 -0.16 48.98
CA ASP A 33 19.97 -1.62 48.89
C ASP A 33 19.98 -2.29 50.28
N ASP A 34 19.29 -3.42 50.40
CA ASP A 34 19.65 -4.43 51.39
C ASP A 34 19.55 -5.85 50.80
N LYS A 35 20.66 -6.58 50.93
CA LYS A 35 20.87 -7.96 50.49
C LYS A 35 20.29 -8.94 51.51
N ILE A 36 19.64 -10.03 51.05
CA ILE A 36 19.60 -11.30 51.80
C ILE A 36 19.90 -12.49 50.87
N HIS A 37 20.81 -13.35 51.36
CA HIS A 37 21.34 -14.57 50.76
C HIS A 37 20.40 -15.78 50.83
N HIS A 38 20.50 -16.62 49.79
CA HIS A 38 20.41 -18.10 49.69
C HIS A 38 19.34 -18.91 50.44
N LYS A 39 18.67 -19.79 49.68
CA LYS A 39 18.73 -21.25 49.91
C LYS A 39 18.37 -22.05 48.64
N HIS A 40 19.16 -23.09 48.39
CA HIS A 40 18.93 -24.17 47.44
C HIS A 40 17.78 -25.07 47.91
N GLU A 41 17.01 -25.62 46.98
CA GLU A 41 16.47 -26.99 47.09
C GLU A 41 16.20 -27.55 45.68
N GLU A 42 16.71 -28.77 45.48
CA GLU A 42 16.59 -29.61 44.28
C GLU A 42 15.17 -30.17 44.16
N GLU A 43 14.67 -30.41 42.93
CA GLU A 43 13.96 -31.69 42.63
C GLU A 43 13.70 -31.95 41.12
N LYS A 44 14.38 -32.99 40.63
CA LYS A 44 13.95 -34.14 39.79
C LYS A 44 13.17 -33.93 38.47
N GLN A 45 13.82 -34.38 37.39
CA GLN A 45 13.19 -35.01 36.22
C GLN A 45 12.50 -36.34 36.58
N PRO A 46 11.59 -36.84 35.71
CA PRO A 46 11.84 -38.17 35.16
C PRO A 46 11.51 -38.35 33.67
N GLU A 47 12.28 -39.25 33.04
CA GLU A 47 12.08 -39.82 31.70
C GLU A 47 11.08 -41.02 31.68
N HIS A 48 10.39 -41.12 30.55
CA HIS A 48 9.91 -42.29 29.79
C HIS A 48 9.14 -43.46 30.45
N ALA A 49 7.92 -43.69 29.93
CA ALA A 49 7.40 -45.04 29.65
C ALA A 49 6.44 -45.05 28.43
N LYS A 50 6.65 -46.01 27.53
CA LYS A 50 5.88 -46.32 26.31
C LYS A 50 4.46 -46.79 26.60
N VAL A 51 3.47 -46.31 25.83
CA VAL A 51 2.24 -47.05 25.46
C VAL A 51 1.75 -46.55 24.09
N GLU A 52 1.72 -47.42 23.08
CA GLU A 52 0.87 -47.25 21.89
C GLU A 52 -0.57 -47.64 22.25
N PRO A 53 -1.57 -46.95 21.69
CA PRO A 53 -2.48 -47.69 20.80
C PRO A 53 -2.87 -46.92 19.53
N THR A 54 -3.07 -47.70 18.49
CA THR A 54 -3.69 -47.39 17.20
C THR A 54 -5.04 -46.69 17.31
N ILE A 55 -5.20 -45.56 16.60
CA ILE A 55 -6.49 -45.06 16.10
C ILE A 55 -6.27 -44.52 14.69
N GLU A 56 -6.69 -45.30 13.68
CA GLU A 56 -7.16 -44.75 12.41
C GLU A 56 -8.44 -43.97 12.70
N GLU A 57 -8.49 -42.66 12.41
CA GLU A 57 -9.75 -41.98 12.13
C GLU A 57 -9.51 -40.60 11.48
N ASN A 58 -9.78 -40.56 10.16
CA ASN A 58 -10.34 -39.44 9.39
C ASN A 58 -9.91 -38.02 9.78
N VAL A 59 -8.86 -37.52 9.11
CA VAL A 59 -8.71 -36.08 8.87
C VAL A 59 -9.90 -35.63 8.02
N LYS A 60 -10.91 -35.05 8.68
CA LYS A 60 -11.95 -34.28 7.99
C LYS A 60 -11.28 -33.06 7.34
N GLU A 61 -11.22 -33.06 6.03
CA GLU A 61 -11.18 -31.85 5.21
C GLU A 61 -12.34 -30.94 5.65
N GLY A 62 -12.05 -30.00 6.53
CA GLY A 62 -13.02 -29.07 7.11
C GLY A 62 -12.79 -27.66 6.57
N THR A 63 -13.55 -27.31 5.54
CA THR A 63 -14.02 -25.94 5.20
C THR A 63 -12.99 -24.81 5.21
N PHE A 64 -12.12 -24.78 4.20
CA PHE A 64 -11.45 -23.54 3.75
C PHE A 64 -12.28 -22.76 2.70
N GLU A 65 -13.24 -23.42 2.04
CA GLU A 65 -13.99 -22.85 0.91
C GLU A 65 -15.10 -21.86 1.32
N SER A 66 -15.68 -21.96 2.52
CA SER A 66 -16.81 -21.09 2.92
C SER A 66 -16.40 -19.65 3.20
N GLY A 67 -15.19 -19.42 3.72
CA GLY A 67 -14.66 -18.08 4.02
C GLY A 67 -14.21 -17.32 2.77
N ILE A 68 -13.53 -18.01 1.85
CA ILE A 68 -13.07 -17.45 0.57
C ILE A 68 -14.27 -17.05 -0.28
N ASN A 69 -15.32 -17.88 -0.38
CA ASN A 69 -16.53 -17.54 -1.13
C ASN A 69 -17.23 -16.27 -0.59
N GLY A 70 -17.27 -16.07 0.73
CA GLY A 70 -17.83 -14.86 1.33
C GLY A 70 -17.02 -13.59 1.07
N ILE A 71 -15.69 -13.70 1.01
CA ILE A 71 -14.80 -12.58 0.64
C ILE A 71 -14.88 -12.30 -0.86
N TYR A 72 -14.91 -13.33 -1.69
CA TYR A 72 -15.05 -13.23 -3.14
C TYR A 72 -16.32 -12.47 -3.54
N HIS A 73 -17.46 -12.88 -2.97
CA HIS A 73 -18.74 -12.22 -3.22
C HIS A 73 -18.73 -10.75 -2.79
N ARG A 74 -18.13 -10.42 -1.65
CA ARG A 74 -18.04 -9.02 -1.19
C ARG A 74 -17.10 -8.20 -2.07
N ALA A 75 -15.91 -8.69 -2.39
CA ALA A 75 -14.94 -7.96 -3.21
C ALA A 75 -15.51 -7.62 -4.60
N LEU A 76 -16.20 -8.58 -5.23
CA LEU A 76 -16.65 -8.46 -6.61
C LEU A 76 -18.06 -7.93 -6.79
N ALA A 77 -18.78 -7.64 -5.71
CA ALA A 77 -20.12 -7.08 -5.77
C ALA A 77 -20.19 -5.89 -6.73
N GLY A 78 -21.14 -5.94 -7.65
CA GLY A 78 -21.38 -4.91 -8.67
C GLY A 78 -20.44 -4.98 -9.87
N SER A 79 -19.55 -5.97 -9.95
CA SER A 79 -18.57 -6.15 -11.03
C SER A 79 -18.75 -7.46 -11.79
N GLU A 80 -19.66 -8.34 -11.36
CA GLU A 80 -19.76 -9.72 -11.82
C GLU A 80 -20.14 -9.83 -13.30
N GLU A 81 -21.12 -9.05 -13.75
CA GLU A 81 -21.55 -9.05 -15.15
C GLU A 81 -20.49 -8.45 -16.07
N ILE A 82 -19.78 -7.42 -15.60
CA ILE A 82 -18.71 -6.77 -16.36
C ILE A 82 -17.54 -7.75 -16.55
N ILE A 83 -17.16 -8.45 -15.48
CA ILE A 83 -16.13 -9.49 -15.51
C ILE A 83 -16.54 -10.65 -16.45
N LYS A 84 -17.80 -11.07 -16.42
CA LYS A 84 -18.31 -12.18 -17.26
C LYS A 84 -18.43 -11.81 -18.74
N SER A 85 -18.84 -10.58 -19.04
CA SER A 85 -19.15 -10.12 -20.41
C SER A 85 -17.93 -9.59 -21.17
N HIS A 86 -16.87 -9.19 -20.47
CA HIS A 86 -15.61 -8.86 -21.13
C HIS A 86 -14.94 -10.15 -21.61
N GLU A 87 -14.83 -10.33 -22.93
CA GLU A 87 -13.97 -11.34 -23.55
C GLU A 87 -12.50 -11.02 -23.24
N PHE A 88 -12.07 -11.41 -22.05
CA PHE A 88 -10.80 -10.95 -21.48
C PHE A 88 -9.60 -11.70 -22.07
N LEU A 89 -8.88 -11.10 -23.02
CA LEU A 89 -7.54 -11.57 -23.42
C LEU A 89 -6.60 -10.41 -23.77
N GLN A 90 -6.33 -9.50 -22.81
CA GLN A 90 -5.01 -8.85 -22.83
C GLN A 90 -3.94 -9.92 -22.55
N PRO A 91 -2.74 -9.87 -23.20
CA PRO A 91 -1.83 -11.02 -23.23
C PRO A 91 -1.34 -11.51 -21.87
N LEU A 92 -1.11 -10.59 -20.91
CA LEU A 92 -0.73 -10.96 -19.55
C LEU A 92 -1.84 -11.77 -18.84
N HIS A 93 -3.10 -11.37 -18.99
CA HIS A 93 -4.22 -12.05 -18.35
C HIS A 93 -4.57 -13.37 -19.07
N SER A 94 -4.42 -13.46 -20.39
CA SER A 94 -4.51 -14.73 -21.14
C SER A 94 -3.47 -15.75 -20.66
N GLN A 95 -2.24 -15.30 -20.38
CA GLN A 95 -1.18 -16.14 -19.83
C GLN A 95 -1.44 -16.55 -18.37
N ILE A 96 -1.98 -15.66 -17.53
CA ILE A 96 -2.24 -15.96 -16.12
C ILE A 96 -3.51 -16.83 -15.95
N LYS A 97 -4.58 -16.57 -16.72
CA LYS A 97 -5.86 -17.31 -16.67
C LYS A 97 -5.74 -18.73 -17.23
N LYS A 98 -4.96 -18.95 -18.30
CA LYS A 98 -4.66 -20.31 -18.80
C LYS A 98 -3.92 -21.19 -17.78
N ASN A 99 -3.22 -20.56 -16.84
CA ASN A 99 -2.49 -21.26 -15.78
C ASN A 99 -3.26 -21.32 -14.43
N GLY A 100 -4.46 -20.75 -14.36
CA GLY A 100 -5.32 -20.80 -13.16
C GLY A 100 -4.85 -19.97 -11.97
N LYS A 101 -4.02 -18.94 -12.18
CA LYS A 101 -3.37 -18.17 -11.09
C LYS A 101 -3.85 -16.71 -10.97
N PHE A 102 -4.99 -16.37 -11.57
CA PHE A 102 -5.59 -15.04 -11.45
C PHE A 102 -6.84 -15.13 -10.60
N HIS A 103 -6.93 -14.30 -9.56
CA HIS A 103 -8.06 -14.20 -8.67
C HIS A 103 -8.74 -12.85 -8.92
N GLU A 104 -10.03 -12.83 -9.28
CA GLU A 104 -10.68 -11.60 -9.74
C GLU A 104 -10.71 -10.50 -8.68
N THR A 105 -10.56 -10.84 -7.39
CA THR A 105 -10.49 -9.84 -6.30
C THR A 105 -9.27 -8.91 -6.39
N PHE A 106 -8.24 -9.24 -7.17
CA PHE A 106 -7.14 -8.31 -7.47
C PHE A 106 -7.68 -7.00 -8.07
N LEU A 107 -8.78 -7.06 -8.83
CA LEU A 107 -9.45 -5.90 -9.42
C LEU A 107 -10.01 -4.92 -8.38
N SER A 108 -10.16 -5.36 -7.13
CA SER A 108 -10.66 -4.58 -6.00
C SER A 108 -9.54 -4.16 -5.04
N ASN A 109 -8.28 -4.26 -5.49
CA ASN A 109 -7.06 -4.10 -4.69
C ASN A 109 -6.94 -5.08 -3.50
N TYR A 110 -7.58 -6.25 -3.58
CA TYR A 110 -7.32 -7.32 -2.61
C TYR A 110 -6.22 -8.22 -3.06
N ASN A 111 -5.30 -8.47 -2.15
CA ASN A 111 -4.12 -9.27 -2.38
C ASN A 111 -4.25 -10.53 -1.52
N THR A 112 -3.60 -11.60 -1.94
CA THR A 112 -3.42 -12.80 -1.13
C THR A 112 -2.17 -12.70 -0.26
N ILE A 113 -1.39 -11.63 -0.42
CA ILE A 113 -0.13 -11.38 0.27
C ILE A 113 -0.10 -9.93 0.72
N ALA A 114 0.19 -9.71 2.00
CA ALA A 114 0.52 -8.40 2.51
C ALA A 114 2.03 -8.20 2.45
N ALA A 115 2.47 -7.03 1.99
CA ALA A 115 3.87 -6.66 2.01
C ALA A 115 4.09 -5.15 2.17
N GLU A 116 5.19 -4.78 2.82
CA GLU A 116 5.60 -3.39 3.02
C GLU A 116 7.11 -3.30 3.27
N PHE A 117 7.68 -2.14 2.98
CA PHE A 117 9.07 -1.85 3.24
C PHE A 117 9.32 -1.64 4.73
N THR A 118 10.24 -2.43 5.31
CA THR A 118 10.69 -2.29 6.71
C THR A 118 11.92 -1.38 6.80
N LYS A 119 12.73 -1.36 5.74
CA LYS A 119 13.88 -0.46 5.52
C LYS A 119 13.85 -0.01 4.07
N ASN A 120 14.72 0.95 3.70
CA ASN A 120 14.72 1.53 2.34
C ASN A 120 14.67 0.47 1.23
N ASN A 121 15.44 -0.61 1.34
CA ASN A 121 15.60 -1.62 0.28
C ASN A 121 15.21 -3.03 0.74
N THR A 122 14.27 -3.11 1.68
CA THR A 122 13.85 -4.37 2.30
C THR A 122 12.34 -4.47 2.26
N LEU A 123 11.82 -5.48 1.56
CA LEU A 123 10.38 -5.74 1.46
C LEU A 123 10.03 -6.94 2.34
N LYS A 124 9.24 -6.71 3.39
CA LYS A 124 8.69 -7.74 4.25
C LYS A 124 7.37 -8.23 3.67
N PHE A 125 7.19 -9.54 3.67
CA PHE A 125 5.95 -10.26 3.36
C PHE A 125 5.38 -10.86 4.64
N THR A 126 4.13 -11.32 4.61
CA THR A 126 3.56 -12.12 5.69
C THR A 126 4.42 -13.34 6.05
N ASN A 127 5.11 -13.94 5.06
CA ASN A 127 5.84 -15.21 5.21
C ASN A 127 7.37 -15.09 5.07
N GLY A 128 7.94 -13.89 5.05
CA GLY A 128 9.39 -13.72 4.85
C GLY A 128 9.81 -12.30 4.51
N GLU A 129 11.05 -12.12 4.08
CA GLU A 129 11.64 -10.82 3.74
C GLU A 129 12.60 -10.97 2.54
N ILE A 130 12.63 -9.99 1.65
CA ILE A 130 13.68 -9.84 0.63
C ILE A 130 14.47 -8.57 0.93
N GLU A 131 15.78 -8.70 1.05
CA GLU A 131 16.70 -7.60 1.31
C GLU A 131 17.45 -7.16 0.05
N ASN A 132 18.15 -6.02 0.15
CA ASN A 132 19.05 -5.47 -0.87
C ASN A 132 18.36 -5.26 -2.23
N LEU A 133 17.10 -4.88 -2.20
CA LEU A 133 16.32 -4.55 -3.39
C LEU A 133 16.89 -3.31 -4.07
N LYS A 134 16.81 -3.28 -5.40
CA LYS A 134 17.23 -2.12 -6.20
C LYS A 134 16.18 -1.00 -6.21
N PHE A 135 15.19 -1.10 -5.34
CA PHE A 135 14.02 -0.23 -5.33
C PHE A 135 13.51 -0.05 -3.90
N ASP A 136 12.79 1.04 -3.69
CA ASP A 136 12.47 1.55 -2.36
C ASP A 136 10.97 1.80 -2.14
N TRP A 137 10.63 2.32 -0.96
CA TRP A 137 9.27 2.65 -0.54
C TRP A 137 8.57 3.71 -1.42
N LYS A 138 9.31 4.43 -2.27
CA LYS A 138 8.71 5.34 -3.26
C LYS A 138 8.22 4.63 -4.51
N SER A 139 8.63 3.38 -4.71
CA SER A 139 8.04 2.48 -5.69
C SER A 139 6.62 2.10 -5.29
N ARG A 140 5.87 1.53 -6.22
CA ARG A 140 4.55 0.95 -5.93
C ARG A 140 4.48 -0.51 -6.32
N SER A 141 3.76 -1.26 -5.52
CA SER A 141 3.51 -2.68 -5.68
C SER A 141 2.02 -2.96 -5.87
N MET A 142 1.72 -3.92 -6.72
CA MET A 142 0.38 -4.45 -6.92
C MET A 142 0.48 -5.94 -7.25
N GLN A 143 -0.33 -6.77 -6.61
CA GLN A 143 -0.41 -8.18 -6.99
C GLN A 143 -1.15 -8.33 -8.32
N VAL A 144 -0.55 -9.07 -9.25
CA VAL A 144 -1.09 -9.30 -10.60
C VAL A 144 -1.46 -10.77 -10.85
N SER A 145 -1.06 -11.67 -9.95
CA SER A 145 -1.44 -13.08 -9.90
C SER A 145 -1.11 -13.64 -8.51
N ASP A 146 -1.57 -14.85 -8.18
CA ASP A 146 -1.34 -15.51 -6.87
C ASP A 146 0.12 -15.46 -6.43
N ASP A 147 1.03 -15.64 -7.38
CA ASP A 147 2.46 -15.75 -7.10
C ASP A 147 3.24 -14.50 -7.49
N ASN A 148 2.64 -13.51 -8.16
CA ASN A 148 3.43 -12.41 -8.74
C ASN A 148 2.96 -11.02 -8.31
N ILE A 149 3.93 -10.22 -7.86
CA ILE A 149 3.77 -8.82 -7.50
C ILE A 149 4.52 -7.97 -8.50
N LEU A 150 3.81 -7.04 -9.13
CA LEU A 150 4.35 -6.05 -10.04
C LEU A 150 4.87 -4.86 -9.21
N ILE A 151 6.11 -4.46 -9.45
CA ILE A 151 6.75 -3.27 -8.87
C ILE A 151 7.00 -2.27 -9.97
N THR A 152 6.70 -1.00 -9.73
CA THR A 152 6.90 0.09 -10.70
C THR A 152 7.51 1.34 -10.06
N GLY A 153 8.35 2.04 -10.82
CA GLY A 153 8.97 3.30 -10.41
C GLY A 153 9.87 3.17 -9.16
N GLY A 154 10.09 4.30 -8.48
CA GLY A 154 10.97 4.40 -7.30
C GLY A 154 12.05 5.46 -7.45
N ALA A 155 12.76 5.80 -6.37
CA ALA A 155 13.74 6.91 -6.40
C ALA A 155 15.06 6.53 -7.09
N GLU A 156 15.48 5.28 -6.96
CA GLU A 156 16.66 4.74 -7.63
C GLU A 156 16.47 4.70 -9.14
N ASP A 157 15.31 4.18 -9.57
CA ASP A 157 14.95 4.10 -10.99
C ASP A 157 13.44 4.32 -11.20
N SER A 158 13.08 5.53 -11.56
CA SER A 158 11.69 5.96 -11.67
C SER A 158 10.96 5.42 -12.91
N THR A 159 11.64 4.69 -13.80
CA THR A 159 11.02 4.05 -14.98
C THR A 159 10.94 2.52 -14.86
N GLN A 160 11.51 1.93 -13.82
CA GLN A 160 11.61 0.48 -13.72
C GLN A 160 10.24 -0.19 -13.63
N VAL A 161 10.20 -1.43 -14.12
CA VAL A 161 9.07 -2.33 -13.94
C VAL A 161 9.62 -3.72 -13.69
N LEU A 162 9.32 -4.28 -12.53
CA LEU A 162 9.80 -5.58 -12.09
C LEU A 162 8.62 -6.47 -11.73
N ILE A 163 8.76 -7.77 -11.92
CA ILE A 163 7.83 -8.77 -11.40
C ILE A 163 8.57 -9.65 -10.41
N ILE A 164 8.03 -9.75 -9.19
CA ILE A 164 8.58 -10.57 -8.11
C ILE A 164 7.67 -11.76 -7.95
N ASN A 165 8.25 -12.96 -8.04
CA ASN A 165 7.54 -14.16 -7.64
C ASN A 165 7.61 -14.32 -6.11
N SER A 166 6.48 -14.29 -5.42
CA SER A 166 6.39 -14.36 -3.96
C SER A 166 6.73 -15.73 -3.37
N LYS A 167 6.72 -16.81 -4.17
CA LYS A 167 7.06 -18.17 -3.73
C LYS A 167 8.54 -18.49 -3.91
N THR A 168 9.12 -18.11 -5.04
CA THR A 168 10.52 -18.38 -5.37
C THR A 168 11.45 -17.21 -5.08
N PHE A 169 10.90 -16.04 -4.79
CA PHE A 169 11.61 -14.77 -4.64
C PHE A 169 12.42 -14.35 -5.88
N SER A 170 12.13 -14.95 -7.04
CA SER A 170 12.77 -14.58 -8.30
C SER A 170 12.25 -13.25 -8.81
N ILE A 171 13.15 -12.42 -9.33
CA ILE A 171 12.83 -11.11 -9.92
C ILE A 171 13.05 -11.18 -11.43
N SER A 172 12.15 -10.59 -12.21
CA SER A 172 12.31 -10.41 -13.66
C SER A 172 11.94 -8.99 -14.07
N GLU A 173 12.59 -8.46 -15.09
CA GLU A 173 12.29 -7.13 -15.64
C GLU A 173 11.18 -7.20 -16.68
N LEU A 174 10.37 -6.14 -16.73
CA LEU A 174 9.33 -5.91 -17.73
C LEU A 174 9.60 -4.59 -18.47
N PRO A 175 8.87 -4.33 -19.58
CA PRO A 175 8.98 -3.06 -20.29
C PRO A 175 8.80 -1.85 -19.36
N ARG A 176 9.71 -0.89 -19.50
CA ARG A 176 9.81 0.31 -18.65
C ARG A 176 8.61 1.24 -18.82
N LEU A 177 8.32 2.05 -17.81
CA LEU A 177 7.33 3.14 -17.90
C LEU A 177 7.77 4.18 -18.93
N ASN A 178 6.83 4.81 -19.64
CA ASN A 178 7.15 5.90 -20.55
C ASN A 178 7.48 7.18 -19.78
N THR A 179 6.74 7.43 -18.68
CA THR A 179 6.96 8.58 -17.80
C THR A 179 7.62 8.11 -16.50
N PRO A 180 8.81 8.64 -16.16
CA PRO A 180 9.43 8.37 -14.87
C PRO A 180 8.57 8.88 -13.71
N ARG A 181 8.33 8.05 -12.70
CA ARG A 181 7.50 8.40 -11.53
C ARG A 181 7.96 7.73 -10.22
N GLU A 182 7.77 8.47 -9.14
CA GLU A 182 7.83 8.08 -7.74
C GLU A 182 6.46 8.37 -7.11
N LEU A 183 6.11 7.67 -6.03
CA LEU A 183 4.93 7.97 -5.22
C LEU A 183 3.60 8.03 -6.00
N HIS A 184 3.51 7.35 -7.13
CA HIS A 184 2.25 7.18 -7.88
C HIS A 184 1.31 6.22 -7.15
N THR A 185 0.20 5.83 -7.78
CA THR A 185 -0.62 4.72 -7.30
C THR A 185 -0.81 3.69 -8.38
N MET A 186 -1.16 2.47 -7.98
CA MET A 186 -1.44 1.35 -8.87
C MET A 186 -2.83 0.79 -8.60
N THR A 187 -3.54 0.48 -9.67
CA THR A 187 -4.81 -0.26 -9.66
C THR A 187 -5.09 -0.75 -11.09
N TRP A 188 -6.33 -1.14 -11.39
CA TRP A 188 -6.73 -1.68 -12.68
C TRP A 188 -7.58 -0.69 -13.45
N ILE A 189 -7.18 -0.30 -14.66
CA ILE A 189 -8.01 0.49 -15.58
C ILE A 189 -8.28 -0.37 -16.81
N ASP A 190 -9.55 -0.52 -17.19
CA ASP A 190 -9.97 -1.42 -18.26
C ASP A 190 -9.35 -2.83 -18.07
N PHE A 191 -9.25 -3.27 -16.81
CA PHE A 191 -8.62 -4.52 -16.36
C PHE A 191 -7.14 -4.72 -16.76
N SER A 192 -6.45 -3.64 -17.12
CA SER A 192 -4.99 -3.62 -17.27
C SER A 192 -4.35 -2.98 -16.03
N PRO A 193 -3.20 -3.48 -15.56
CA PRO A 193 -2.41 -2.79 -14.55
C PRO A 193 -2.14 -1.34 -14.97
N ALA A 194 -2.44 -0.39 -14.09
CA ALA A 194 -2.31 1.03 -14.35
C ALA A 194 -1.38 1.69 -13.33
N VAL A 195 -0.62 2.69 -13.79
CA VAL A 195 0.07 3.66 -12.93
C VAL A 195 -0.58 5.02 -13.12
N ILE A 196 -0.91 5.69 -12.02
CA ILE A 196 -1.69 6.94 -12.03
C ILE A 196 -0.96 7.98 -11.17
N GLY A 197 -0.72 9.16 -11.74
CA GLY A 197 -0.10 10.28 -11.02
C GLY A 197 1.32 9.99 -10.54
N GLY A 198 1.67 10.51 -9.36
CA GLY A 198 3.02 10.44 -8.79
C GLY A 198 3.80 11.73 -9.01
N CYS A 199 5.11 11.69 -8.80
CA CYS A 199 6.01 12.79 -9.07
C CYS A 199 7.23 12.32 -9.86
N CYS A 200 7.76 13.17 -10.73
CA CYS A 200 9.08 12.93 -11.31
C CYS A 200 10.18 13.30 -10.31
N LYS A 201 11.42 12.85 -10.58
CA LYS A 201 12.59 13.09 -9.71
C LYS A 201 12.89 14.59 -9.54
N GLU A 202 12.50 15.38 -10.53
CA GLU A 202 12.64 16.84 -10.57
C GLU A 202 11.58 17.57 -9.72
N GLY A 203 10.69 16.84 -9.02
CA GLY A 203 9.75 17.37 -8.02
C GLY A 203 8.39 17.80 -8.57
N GLY A 204 8.09 17.51 -9.85
CA GLY A 204 6.79 17.83 -10.46
C GLY A 204 5.75 16.75 -10.22
N ALA A 205 4.62 17.10 -9.60
CA ALA A 205 3.45 16.23 -9.54
C ALA A 205 2.91 15.93 -10.96
N LEU A 206 2.52 14.68 -11.20
CA LEU A 206 2.07 14.16 -12.49
C LEU A 206 0.55 13.98 -12.50
N ASP A 207 -0.02 14.13 -13.69
CA ASP A 207 -1.40 13.75 -14.02
C ASP A 207 -1.48 12.56 -14.98
N SER A 208 -0.33 12.12 -15.50
CA SER A 208 -0.29 11.08 -16.52
C SER A 208 -0.72 9.72 -15.96
N VAL A 209 -1.47 9.01 -16.80
CA VAL A 209 -1.91 7.65 -16.56
C VAL A 209 -1.33 6.75 -17.64
N GLU A 210 -0.75 5.63 -17.24
CA GLU A 210 -0.27 4.61 -18.17
C GLU A 210 -0.85 3.25 -17.79
N VAL A 211 -1.22 2.45 -18.79
CA VAL A 211 -1.69 1.07 -18.61
C VAL A 211 -0.76 0.08 -19.30
N PHE A 212 -0.54 -1.06 -18.67
CA PHE A 212 0.25 -2.13 -19.25
C PHE A 212 -0.57 -2.92 -20.29
N GLY A 213 -0.06 -3.00 -21.51
CA GLY A 213 -0.62 -3.83 -22.58
C GLY A 213 0.22 -5.08 -22.83
N LYS A 214 0.36 -5.48 -24.10
CA LYS A 214 1.07 -6.71 -24.47
C LYS A 214 2.54 -6.71 -24.05
N ASP A 215 3.29 -5.72 -24.52
CA ASP A 215 4.75 -5.63 -24.36
C ASP A 215 5.22 -4.18 -24.11
N SER A 216 4.31 -3.29 -23.72
CA SER A 216 4.62 -1.88 -23.45
C SER A 216 3.55 -1.20 -22.61
N TRP A 217 3.87 -0.02 -22.11
CA TRP A 217 2.93 0.87 -21.43
C TRP A 217 2.30 1.84 -22.43
N TYR A 218 1.00 2.07 -22.29
CA TYR A 218 0.23 2.95 -23.16
C TYR A 218 -0.37 4.09 -22.34
N ALA A 219 -0.25 5.31 -22.84
CA ALA A 219 -0.89 6.47 -22.22
C ALA A 219 -2.43 6.34 -22.27
N LYS A 220 -3.07 6.75 -21.18
CA LYS A 220 -4.53 6.92 -21.06
C LYS A 220 -4.87 8.38 -20.75
N ALA A 221 -6.16 8.67 -20.63
CA ALA A 221 -6.62 9.99 -20.20
C ALA A 221 -5.96 10.36 -18.85
N SER A 222 -5.40 11.57 -18.78
CA SER A 222 -4.81 12.10 -17.55
C SER A 222 -5.88 12.45 -16.52
N ILE A 223 -5.55 12.32 -15.24
CA ILE A 223 -6.35 12.85 -14.13
C ILE A 223 -6.40 14.39 -14.22
N LYS A 224 -7.42 15.03 -13.65
CA LYS A 224 -7.63 16.49 -13.68
C LYS A 224 -6.68 17.22 -12.75
N ARG A 225 -6.34 16.62 -11.61
CA ARG A 225 -5.43 17.18 -10.61
C ARG A 225 -4.13 16.40 -10.57
N LYS A 226 -3.04 17.05 -11.01
CA LYS A 226 -1.67 16.57 -10.81
C LYS A 226 -1.41 16.32 -9.33
N ARG A 227 -1.04 15.09 -8.98
CA ARG A 227 -0.84 14.74 -7.58
C ARG A 227 0.10 13.55 -7.39
N TYR A 228 0.85 13.56 -6.32
CA TYR A 228 1.66 12.43 -5.84
C TYR A 228 1.14 11.94 -4.48
N GLY A 229 1.56 10.75 -4.07
CA GLY A 229 1.15 10.15 -2.80
C GLY A 229 -0.34 9.80 -2.72
N LEU A 230 -1.04 9.85 -3.86
CA LEU A 230 -2.45 9.51 -4.01
C LEU A 230 -2.71 8.01 -3.83
N SER A 231 -3.98 7.67 -3.65
CA SER A 231 -4.45 6.28 -3.63
C SER A 231 -5.56 6.08 -4.66
N ALA A 232 -5.64 4.88 -5.24
CA ALA A 232 -6.68 4.53 -6.19
C ALA A 232 -7.29 3.16 -5.89
N CYS A 233 -8.54 2.95 -6.29
CA CYS A 233 -9.21 1.67 -6.21
C CYS A 233 -10.23 1.51 -7.34
N THR A 234 -10.33 0.30 -7.89
CA THR A 234 -11.25 -0.03 -8.96
C THR A 234 -12.49 -0.75 -8.42
N SER A 235 -13.64 -0.34 -8.96
CA SER A 235 -14.96 -0.87 -8.64
C SER A 235 -15.74 -1.06 -9.94
N GLY A 236 -15.86 -2.29 -10.41
CA GLY A 236 -16.46 -2.59 -11.71
C GLY A 236 -15.63 -2.00 -12.86
N ASN A 237 -16.27 -1.20 -13.70
CA ASN A 237 -15.66 -0.45 -14.80
C ASN A 237 -15.13 0.93 -14.38
N LYS A 238 -15.30 1.31 -13.10
CA LYS A 238 -14.89 2.61 -12.58
C LYS A 238 -13.58 2.50 -11.81
N THR A 239 -12.70 3.48 -12.00
CA THR A 239 -11.48 3.63 -11.18
C THR A 239 -11.52 4.95 -10.47
N TRP A 240 -11.35 4.94 -9.16
CA TRP A 240 -11.42 6.12 -8.30
C TRP A 240 -10.04 6.50 -7.80
N VAL A 241 -9.77 7.81 -7.69
CA VAL A 241 -8.54 8.35 -7.07
C VAL A 241 -8.88 9.29 -5.92
N PHE A 242 -8.10 9.19 -4.85
CA PHE A 242 -8.33 9.89 -3.58
C PHE A 242 -7.03 10.50 -3.06
N GLY A 243 -7.17 11.64 -2.39
CA GLY A 243 -6.08 12.30 -1.67
C GLY A 243 -4.90 12.66 -2.57
N GLY A 244 -3.71 12.61 -1.98
CA GLY A 244 -2.47 13.06 -2.58
C GLY A 244 -2.17 14.54 -2.30
N ALA A 245 -1.03 14.99 -2.82
CA ALA A 245 -0.61 16.38 -2.75
C ALA A 245 -0.18 16.91 -4.12
N ASP A 246 -0.39 18.20 -4.36
CA ASP A 246 0.04 18.91 -5.57
C ASP A 246 1.55 19.23 -5.53
N CYS A 247 2.08 19.87 -6.58
CA CYS A 247 3.49 20.25 -6.65
C CYS A 247 3.95 21.28 -5.61
N ARG A 248 3.03 21.91 -4.87
CA ARG A 248 3.32 22.82 -3.76
C ARG A 248 3.13 22.14 -2.42
N ASN A 249 3.04 20.81 -2.39
CA ASN A 249 2.74 19.99 -1.22
C ASN A 249 1.39 20.33 -0.59
N SER A 250 0.47 20.92 -1.36
CA SER A 250 -0.89 21.21 -0.89
C SER A 250 -1.77 19.98 -1.06
N ALA A 251 -2.55 19.69 -0.03
CA ALA A 251 -3.56 18.64 -0.02
C ALA A 251 -4.51 18.75 -1.22
N VAL A 252 -4.70 17.63 -1.94
CA VAL A 252 -5.75 17.50 -2.97
C VAL A 252 -6.96 16.80 -2.36
N LEU A 253 -8.10 17.48 -2.33
CA LEU A 253 -9.32 16.98 -1.70
C LEU A 253 -10.30 16.37 -2.71
N GLU A 254 -10.15 16.75 -3.97
CA GLU A 254 -10.98 16.32 -5.09
C GLU A 254 -10.84 14.81 -5.33
N ILE A 255 -11.98 14.13 -5.31
CA ILE A 255 -12.11 12.74 -5.73
C ILE A 255 -12.38 12.76 -7.24
N GLU A 256 -11.64 11.94 -7.99
CA GLU A 256 -11.91 11.75 -9.41
C GLU A 256 -12.24 10.30 -9.72
N VAL A 257 -13.08 10.12 -10.74
CA VAL A 257 -13.47 8.82 -11.27
C VAL A 257 -13.19 8.74 -12.76
N TYR A 258 -12.59 7.62 -13.17
CA TYR A 258 -12.47 7.22 -14.56
C TYR A 258 -13.67 6.35 -14.94
N GLU A 259 -14.41 6.79 -15.94
CA GLU A 259 -15.48 6.04 -16.59
C GLU A 259 -15.58 6.51 -18.05
N ASN A 260 -16.00 5.65 -18.97
CA ASN A 260 -16.20 6.02 -20.39
C ASN A 260 -14.98 6.72 -21.01
N PHE A 261 -13.77 6.23 -20.70
CA PHE A 261 -12.50 6.73 -21.22
C PHE A 261 -12.11 8.15 -20.77
N MET A 262 -12.76 8.69 -19.73
CA MET A 262 -12.47 10.03 -19.22
C MET A 262 -12.47 10.09 -17.70
N TRP A 263 -11.63 10.96 -17.15
CA TRP A 263 -11.66 11.33 -15.74
C TRP A 263 -12.66 12.47 -15.52
N THR A 264 -13.39 12.41 -14.41
CA THR A 264 -14.29 13.45 -13.93
C THR A 264 -14.09 13.70 -12.45
N GLU A 265 -14.12 14.96 -12.02
CA GLU A 265 -14.20 15.33 -10.60
C GLU A 265 -15.65 15.20 -10.14
N ILE A 266 -15.87 14.53 -9.01
CA ILE A 266 -17.19 14.45 -8.39
C ILE A 266 -17.37 15.56 -7.34
N ASN A 267 -18.61 15.75 -6.88
CA ASN A 267 -18.93 16.80 -5.91
C ASN A 267 -18.40 16.50 -4.49
N THR A 268 -18.29 15.22 -4.13
CA THR A 268 -17.79 14.80 -2.82
C THR A 268 -16.28 14.98 -2.74
N LYS A 269 -15.82 15.48 -1.59
CA LYS A 269 -14.40 15.75 -1.31
C LYS A 269 -13.95 14.98 -0.08
N MET A 270 -12.65 14.68 -0.06
CA MET A 270 -11.98 14.26 1.17
C MET A 270 -12.05 15.39 2.21
N PRO A 271 -12.30 15.10 3.50
CA PRO A 271 -12.37 16.13 4.54
C PRO A 271 -11.00 16.74 4.86
N ARG A 272 -9.93 16.01 4.53
CA ARG A 272 -8.53 16.46 4.58
C ARG A 272 -7.71 15.72 3.53
N GLY A 273 -6.64 16.35 3.04
CA GLY A 273 -5.74 15.70 2.10
C GLY A 273 -4.73 14.86 2.85
N LEU A 274 -4.61 13.61 2.43
CA LEU A 274 -3.70 12.63 3.01
C LEU A 274 -2.89 12.03 1.85
N VAL A 275 -1.60 11.79 2.10
CA VAL A 275 -0.74 10.99 1.23
C VAL A 275 -0.52 9.61 1.84
N GLY A 276 -0.35 8.57 1.02
CA GLY A 276 -0.11 7.21 1.51
C GLY A 276 -1.30 6.61 2.25
N ILE A 277 -2.50 6.74 1.67
CA ILE A 277 -3.74 6.18 2.21
C ILE A 277 -3.82 4.69 1.82
N GLY A 278 -4.12 3.80 2.76
CA GLY A 278 -4.48 2.41 2.41
C GLY A 278 -5.88 2.38 1.81
N ALA A 279 -6.06 1.81 0.61
CA ALA A 279 -7.34 1.88 -0.11
C ALA A 279 -7.76 0.56 -0.78
N PHE A 280 -8.90 0.00 -0.38
CA PHE A 280 -9.42 -1.27 -0.92
C PHE A 280 -10.96 -1.28 -0.93
N LYS A 281 -11.57 -2.06 -1.82
CA LYS A 281 -13.03 -2.09 -2.01
C LYS A 281 -13.67 -3.33 -1.38
N VAL A 282 -14.53 -3.15 -0.37
CA VAL A 282 -15.44 -4.20 0.13
C VAL A 282 -16.85 -3.88 -0.37
N SER A 283 -17.54 -4.80 -1.03
CA SER A 283 -18.90 -4.57 -1.53
C SER A 283 -18.96 -3.31 -2.41
N ASN A 284 -19.88 -2.38 -2.17
CA ASN A 284 -19.96 -1.09 -2.87
C ASN A 284 -19.19 0.03 -2.16
N GLU A 285 -18.25 -0.32 -1.29
CA GLU A 285 -17.56 0.61 -0.40
C GLU A 285 -16.07 0.57 -0.63
N ILE A 286 -15.45 1.72 -0.92
CA ILE A 286 -14.01 1.88 -0.90
C ILE A 286 -13.61 2.37 0.49
N TRP A 287 -12.87 1.52 1.20
CA TRP A 287 -12.30 1.81 2.50
C TRP A 287 -10.97 2.54 2.32
N MET A 288 -10.79 3.62 3.08
CA MET A 288 -9.60 4.46 3.09
C MET A 288 -9.10 4.59 4.53
N MET A 289 -7.85 4.25 4.76
CA MET A 289 -7.29 4.12 6.10
C MET A 289 -5.98 4.88 6.26
N GLY A 290 -5.86 5.59 7.38
CA GLY A 290 -4.66 6.31 7.79
C GLY A 290 -4.18 7.31 6.75
N GLY A 291 -2.87 7.41 6.59
CA GLY A 291 -2.20 8.35 5.70
C GLY A 291 -1.45 9.43 6.47
N PHE A 292 -0.75 10.29 5.74
CA PHE A 292 0.12 11.32 6.27
C PHE A 292 -0.36 12.70 5.81
N ASN A 293 -0.48 13.65 6.74
CA ASN A 293 -1.00 14.98 6.48
C ASN A 293 0.12 16.01 6.25
N CYS A 294 -0.26 17.22 5.82
CA CYS A 294 0.68 18.32 5.58
C CYS A 294 1.39 18.84 6.84
N ASP A 295 0.87 18.53 8.03
CA ASP A 295 1.46 18.92 9.32
C ASP A 295 2.56 17.96 9.78
N GLY A 296 2.88 16.95 8.97
CA GLY A 296 3.94 15.99 9.27
C GLY A 296 3.49 14.84 10.16
N LYS A 297 2.18 14.59 10.28
CA LYS A 297 1.62 13.57 11.17
C LYS A 297 0.90 12.46 10.41
N ASN A 298 1.05 11.24 10.90
CA ASN A 298 0.20 10.14 10.47
C ASN A 298 -1.23 10.32 11.01
N SER A 299 -2.20 9.75 10.31
CA SER A 299 -3.62 9.75 10.68
C SER A 299 -4.03 8.36 11.15
N GLU A 300 -4.96 8.30 12.08
CA GLU A 300 -5.67 7.07 12.46
C GLU A 300 -7.07 7.00 11.81
N GLU A 301 -7.45 7.98 11.00
CA GLU A 301 -8.81 8.06 10.46
C GLU A 301 -9.10 6.94 9.47
N VAL A 302 -10.37 6.55 9.46
CA VAL A 302 -10.92 5.62 8.49
C VAL A 302 -12.13 6.26 7.84
N PHE A 303 -12.09 6.34 6.52
CA PHE A 303 -13.21 6.79 5.70
C PHE A 303 -13.73 5.64 4.85
N VAL A 304 -15.03 5.64 4.60
CA VAL A 304 -15.69 4.75 3.66
C VAL A 304 -16.36 5.60 2.60
N PHE A 305 -16.04 5.32 1.34
CA PHE A 305 -16.66 5.94 0.19
C PHE A 305 -17.65 4.97 -0.46
N ASP A 306 -18.93 5.30 -0.40
CA ASP A 306 -20.00 4.60 -1.11
C ASP A 306 -19.95 4.99 -2.59
N VAL A 307 -19.64 4.03 -3.45
CA VAL A 307 -19.43 4.24 -4.89
C VAL A 307 -20.73 4.47 -5.66
N GLU A 308 -21.87 4.04 -5.13
CA GLU A 308 -23.18 4.20 -5.79
C GLU A 308 -23.76 5.59 -5.52
N ASN A 309 -23.67 6.04 -4.27
CA ASN A 309 -24.20 7.33 -3.84
C ASN A 309 -23.17 8.46 -3.89
N GLU A 310 -21.91 8.14 -4.18
CA GLU A 310 -20.76 9.04 -4.19
C GLU A 310 -20.62 9.80 -2.86
N LYS A 311 -20.81 9.11 -1.73
CA LYS A 311 -20.78 9.71 -0.39
C LYS A 311 -19.66 9.16 0.44
N LEU A 312 -19.08 10.04 1.26
CA LEU A 312 -18.00 9.71 2.18
C LEU A 312 -18.53 9.70 3.62
N PHE A 313 -18.14 8.67 4.37
CA PHE A 313 -18.52 8.47 5.76
C PHE A 313 -17.29 8.24 6.62
N ASN A 314 -17.35 8.69 7.87
CA ASN A 314 -16.33 8.36 8.87
C ASN A 314 -16.66 7.00 9.51
N LYS A 315 -15.63 6.21 9.77
CA LYS A 315 -15.71 4.98 10.55
C LYS A 315 -14.87 5.11 11.82
N LYS A 316 -14.90 4.07 12.65
CA LYS A 316 -14.06 3.98 13.85
C LYS A 316 -12.58 4.12 13.44
N PRO A 317 -11.77 4.92 14.14
CA PRO A 317 -10.36 5.06 13.83
C PRO A 317 -9.60 3.73 13.97
N LEU A 318 -8.43 3.63 13.34
CA LEU A 318 -7.51 2.50 13.43
C LEU A 318 -7.06 2.21 14.87
N GLY A 319 -7.09 3.23 15.75
CA GLY A 319 -6.49 3.19 17.09
C GLY A 319 -4.96 3.25 17.05
N LEU A 320 -4.40 3.64 15.90
CA LEU A 320 -2.98 3.75 15.62
C LEU A 320 -2.78 4.73 14.46
N GLU A 321 -1.92 5.72 14.65
CA GLU A 321 -1.53 6.67 13.61
C GLU A 321 -0.53 6.01 12.65
N THR A 322 -0.93 5.79 11.39
CA THR A 322 -0.05 5.18 10.39
C THR A 322 -0.31 5.70 8.98
N SER A 323 0.64 5.45 8.07
CA SER A 323 0.52 5.69 6.63
C SER A 323 1.00 4.46 5.88
N PHE A 324 0.67 4.36 4.59
CA PHE A 324 0.88 3.17 3.78
C PHE A 324 1.63 3.56 2.51
N SER A 325 2.84 3.03 2.31
CA SER A 325 3.55 3.21 1.04
C SER A 325 3.09 2.20 -0.01
N GLN A 326 2.64 1.03 0.44
CA GLN A 326 2.09 -0.01 -0.41
C GLN A 326 0.60 -0.23 -0.15
N ASN A 327 -0.11 -0.71 -1.17
CA ASN A 327 -1.54 -0.99 -1.08
C ASN A 327 -1.83 -2.49 -1.20
N LEU A 328 -1.10 -3.27 -0.40
CA LEU A 328 -1.14 -4.74 -0.39
C LEU A 328 -1.96 -5.26 0.80
N TRP A 329 -3.26 -5.01 0.79
CA TRP A 329 -4.18 -5.46 1.85
C TRP A 329 -4.71 -6.86 1.60
N VAL A 330 -4.86 -7.63 2.68
CA VAL A 330 -5.40 -8.99 2.70
C VAL A 330 -6.67 -9.01 3.54
N LEU A 331 -7.75 -9.60 3.01
CA LEU A 331 -8.94 -9.87 3.81
C LEU A 331 -8.87 -11.24 4.49
N ASP A 332 -9.28 -11.26 5.74
CA ASP A 332 -9.47 -12.47 6.54
C ASP A 332 -10.80 -12.37 7.30
N GLY A 333 -11.85 -12.98 6.75
CA GLY A 333 -13.21 -12.88 7.29
C GLY A 333 -13.69 -11.43 7.34
N GLU A 334 -13.99 -10.93 8.55
CA GLU A 334 -14.41 -9.54 8.78
C GLU A 334 -13.23 -8.56 8.92
N TYR A 335 -11.99 -9.00 8.72
CA TYR A 335 -10.81 -8.17 8.96
C TYR A 335 -10.08 -7.83 7.66
N ALA A 336 -9.59 -6.59 7.58
CA ALA A 336 -8.55 -6.19 6.66
C ALA A 336 -7.20 -6.16 7.40
N ASN A 337 -6.21 -6.84 6.83
CA ASN A 337 -4.86 -6.95 7.36
C ASN A 337 -3.86 -6.35 6.38
N GLY A 338 -2.88 -5.65 6.90
CA GLY A 338 -1.84 -5.02 6.11
C GLY A 338 -0.67 -4.61 6.99
N PHE A 339 0.26 -3.88 6.38
CA PHE A 339 1.39 -3.30 7.10
C PHE A 339 1.41 -1.80 6.82
N GLY A 340 1.45 -1.00 7.88
CA GLY A 340 1.79 0.41 7.79
C GLY A 340 3.27 0.60 7.47
N PHE A 341 3.63 1.78 7.00
CA PHE A 341 4.99 2.15 6.64
C PHE A 341 5.96 1.81 7.77
N ARG A 342 7.10 1.18 7.42
CA ARG A 342 8.07 0.55 8.34
C ARG A 342 7.63 -0.79 8.94
N GLY A 343 6.60 -1.41 8.38
CA GLY A 343 6.23 -2.80 8.65
C GLY A 343 5.43 -3.04 9.92
N GLN A 344 4.79 -2.00 10.46
CA GLN A 344 3.87 -2.14 11.60
C GLN A 344 2.61 -2.88 11.14
N GLU A 345 2.26 -3.97 11.82
CA GLU A 345 1.04 -4.73 11.49
C GLU A 345 -0.21 -3.90 11.78
N VAL A 346 -1.12 -3.87 10.81
CA VAL A 346 -2.42 -3.22 10.92
C VAL A 346 -3.49 -4.26 10.67
N ARG A 347 -4.40 -4.41 11.63
CA ARG A 347 -5.58 -5.25 11.52
C ARG A 347 -6.81 -4.43 11.88
N TYR A 348 -7.75 -4.34 10.96
CA TYR A 348 -8.95 -3.53 11.13
C TYR A 348 -10.20 -4.37 10.87
N ARG A 349 -11.21 -4.25 11.73
CA ARG A 349 -12.49 -4.95 11.58
C ARG A 349 -13.46 -4.10 10.75
N LEU A 350 -13.98 -4.70 9.68
CA LEU A 350 -14.93 -4.09 8.76
C LEU A 350 -16.34 -4.19 9.37
N GLU A 351 -16.76 -3.12 10.06
CA GLU A 351 -18.07 -2.97 10.70
C GLU A 351 -18.96 -1.92 10.04
#